data_AF-A0A7W1F8Z0-F1
#
_entry.id   AF-A0A7W1F8Z0-F1
#
_cell.length_a   1.000
_cell.length_b   1.000
_cell.length_c   1.000
_cell.angle_alpha   90.00
_cell.angle_beta   90.00
_cell.angle_gamma   90.00
#
_symmetry.space_group_name_H-M   'P 1'
#
loop_
_entity.id
_entity.type
_entity.pdbx_description
1 polymer ?
#
loop_
_entity_poly.entity_id
_entity_poly.type
_entity_poly.pdbx_seq_one_letter_code
_entity_poly.pdbx_strand_id
1 'polypeptide(L)'
;LMSNTTEVAALGRVRTEIFGGTKIVDVTLEGPAPAIVLMRPRSIEAEPSGGTAEVVPVPVEIPDELRGVHVRERHAEATTGAKLEDARVVIAGGRGLGGPEPFAMLDELAGAIGGAAVGASRAAVDAGWVPFSYQIGQTGRTVKPEVYIAVGVSGALQHVVGMKGAKRIVAINKDADSPLMRMADLGVVGDLFQVVPALTEEIERRRGL
;
A
#
# COMPACT_ATOMS: atom_id res chain seq x y z
N LEU A 1 5.61 -12.28 22.12
CA LEU A 1 5.07 -11.36 21.09
C LEU A 1 5.72 -11.69 19.77
N MET A 2 4.92 -11.94 18.73
CA MET A 2 5.40 -12.04 17.36
C MET A 2 4.80 -10.90 16.54
N SER A 3 5.62 -10.23 15.72
CA SER A 3 5.18 -9.11 14.90
C SER A 3 5.27 -9.41 13.40
N ASN A 4 4.50 -8.65 12.61
CA ASN A 4 4.54 -8.71 11.15
C ASN A 4 4.19 -10.10 10.58
N THR A 5 3.33 -10.84 11.29
CA THR A 5 2.91 -12.20 10.90
C THR A 5 2.03 -12.15 9.65
N THR A 6 2.30 -13.04 8.70
CA THR A 6 1.54 -13.14 7.45
C THR A 6 0.54 -14.29 7.44
N GLU A 7 0.71 -15.28 8.30
CA GLU A 7 -0.16 -16.45 8.38
C GLU A 7 -0.12 -17.08 9.77
N VAL A 8 -1.25 -17.61 10.22
CA VAL A 8 -1.35 -18.50 11.39
C VAL A 8 -1.50 -19.93 10.88
N ALA A 9 -0.40 -20.68 10.87
CA ALA A 9 -0.35 -22.02 10.27
C ALA A 9 -0.99 -23.08 11.19
N ALA A 10 -0.85 -22.91 12.51
CA ALA A 10 -1.50 -23.72 13.54
C ALA A 10 -1.51 -22.96 14.87
N LEU A 11 -2.19 -23.50 15.88
CA LEU A 11 -2.08 -22.97 17.24
C LEU A 11 -0.60 -22.98 17.69
N GLY A 12 -0.08 -21.81 18.06
CA GLY A 12 1.32 -21.65 18.46
C GLY A 12 2.33 -21.69 17.30
N ARG A 13 1.91 -21.73 16.03
CA ARG A 13 2.83 -21.71 14.87
C ARG A 13 2.37 -20.70 13.83
N VAL A 14 3.26 -19.78 13.48
CA VAL A 14 2.99 -18.67 12.55
C VAL A 14 4.06 -18.58 11.47
N ARG A 15 3.72 -18.00 10.32
CA ARG A 15 4.70 -17.61 9.29
C ARG A 15 4.89 -16.11 9.24
N THR A 16 6.13 -15.69 9.01
CA THR A 16 6.47 -14.28 8.77
C THR A 16 7.46 -14.16 7.62
N GLU A 17 7.56 -12.94 7.10
CA GLU A 17 8.51 -12.56 6.07
C GLU A 17 9.61 -11.68 6.69
N ILE A 18 10.86 -12.09 6.50
CA ILE A 18 12.05 -11.35 6.95
C ILE A 18 12.93 -10.96 5.76
N PHE A 19 13.90 -10.05 5.98
CA PHE A 19 14.80 -9.53 4.94
C PHE A 19 14.04 -8.96 3.72
N GLY A 20 13.09 -8.05 3.94
CA GLY A 20 12.22 -7.50 2.87
C GLY A 20 11.24 -8.53 2.29
N GLY A 21 11.06 -9.66 2.98
CA GLY A 21 10.27 -10.80 2.54
C GLY A 21 10.90 -11.59 1.39
N THR A 22 12.23 -11.60 1.33
CA THR A 22 13.00 -12.55 0.52
C THR A 22 13.12 -13.92 1.20
N LYS A 23 12.85 -13.99 2.51
CA LYS A 23 12.75 -15.24 3.25
C LYS A 23 11.42 -15.33 3.98
N ILE A 24 10.78 -16.48 3.85
CA ILE A 24 9.61 -16.87 4.65
C ILE A 24 10.11 -17.82 5.72
N VAL A 25 9.75 -17.57 6.97
CA VAL A 25 10.17 -18.39 8.11
C VAL A 25 8.96 -18.88 8.89
N ASP A 26 9.00 -20.15 9.26
CA ASP A 26 8.11 -20.75 10.25
C ASP A 26 8.61 -20.40 11.65
N VAL A 27 7.71 -19.94 12.52
CA VAL A 27 8.00 -19.57 13.89
C VAL A 27 7.08 -20.33 14.83
N THR A 28 7.68 -21.10 15.73
CA THR A 28 6.98 -21.70 16.89
C THR A 28 6.97 -20.69 18.03
N LEU A 29 5.79 -20.43 18.58
CA LEU A 29 5.59 -19.53 19.71
C LEU A 29 5.79 -20.31 21.01
N GLU A 30 6.88 -20.01 21.70
CA GLU A 30 7.22 -20.58 23.00
C GLU A 30 7.04 -19.53 24.12
N GLY A 31 6.80 -20.00 25.35
CA GLY A 31 6.66 -19.15 26.54
C GLY A 31 5.26 -19.14 27.16
N PRO A 32 5.05 -18.32 28.20
CA PRO A 32 3.78 -18.25 28.92
C PRO A 32 2.66 -17.65 28.04
N ALA A 33 1.45 -18.17 28.22
CA ALA A 33 0.25 -17.62 27.60
C ALA A 33 -0.18 -16.28 28.25
N PRO A 34 -0.87 -15.38 27.51
CA PRO A 34 -1.27 -15.53 26.11
C PRO A 34 -0.13 -15.20 25.13
N ALA A 35 -0.07 -15.97 24.04
CA ALA A 35 0.80 -15.62 22.92
C ALA A 35 0.18 -14.43 22.15
N ILE A 36 0.89 -13.31 22.08
CA ILE A 36 0.45 -12.12 21.32
C ILE A 36 1.07 -12.18 19.92
N VAL A 37 0.23 -12.10 18.89
CA VAL A 37 0.61 -12.10 17.48
C VAL A 37 0.05 -10.85 16.80
N LEU A 38 0.91 -10.04 16.20
CA LEU A 38 0.52 -8.88 15.41
C LEU A 38 0.51 -9.28 13.94
N MET A 39 -0.69 -9.35 13.36
CA MET A 39 -0.90 -9.69 11.96
C MET A 39 -0.57 -8.50 11.06
N ARG A 40 0.15 -8.75 9.97
CA ARG A 40 0.32 -7.80 8.87
C ARG A 40 -1.07 -7.53 8.26
N PRO A 41 -1.48 -6.26 8.08
CA PRO A 41 -2.75 -5.95 7.42
C PRO A 41 -2.86 -6.62 6.03
N ARG A 42 -4.09 -7.02 5.67
CA ARG A 42 -4.40 -7.71 4.40
C ARG A 42 -3.57 -8.97 4.15
N SER A 43 -3.10 -9.66 5.20
CA SER A 43 -2.41 -10.95 5.08
C SER A 43 -3.35 -12.14 5.06
N ILE A 44 -4.53 -11.99 5.66
CA ILE A 44 -5.63 -12.96 5.64
C ILE A 44 -6.83 -12.28 4.97
N GLU A 45 -7.49 -13.01 4.07
CA GLU A 45 -8.75 -12.57 3.46
C GLU A 45 -9.87 -12.69 4.49
N ALA A 46 -10.66 -11.62 4.65
CA ALA A 46 -11.77 -11.64 5.58
C ALA A 46 -12.92 -12.45 4.99
N GLU A 47 -13.39 -13.45 5.72
CA GLU A 47 -14.52 -14.28 5.31
C GLU A 47 -15.72 -14.01 6.23
N PRO A 48 -16.93 -13.82 5.67
CA PRO A 48 -18.13 -13.69 6.47
C PRO A 48 -18.34 -14.96 7.29
N SER A 49 -18.18 -14.85 8.60
CA SER A 49 -18.64 -15.84 9.55
C SER A 49 -19.91 -15.29 10.19
N GLY A 50 -21.06 -15.86 9.85
CA GLY A 50 -22.29 -15.56 10.57
C GLY A 50 -22.20 -15.98 12.04
N GLY A 51 -23.23 -15.67 12.83
CA GLY A 51 -23.34 -16.10 14.22
C GLY A 51 -23.79 -14.99 15.16
N THR A 52 -23.88 -15.32 16.44
CA THR A 52 -24.16 -14.38 17.53
C THR A 52 -22.99 -14.40 18.50
N ALA A 53 -22.58 -13.23 18.98
CA ALA A 53 -21.57 -13.11 20.03
C ALA A 53 -22.16 -12.44 21.26
N GLU A 54 -21.75 -12.89 22.44
CA GLU A 54 -22.04 -12.20 23.68
C GLU A 54 -21.13 -10.96 23.80
N VAL A 55 -21.73 -9.80 24.07
CA VAL A 55 -20.99 -8.56 24.33
C VAL A 55 -20.82 -8.40 25.83
N VAL A 56 -19.62 -8.64 26.33
CA VAL A 56 -19.29 -8.53 27.76
C VAL A 56 -18.56 -7.20 28.01
N PRO A 57 -19.15 -6.27 28.79
CA PRO A 57 -18.46 -5.06 29.20
C PRO A 57 -17.30 -5.38 30.14
N VAL A 58 -16.10 -4.88 29.82
CA VAL A 58 -14.93 -4.99 30.69
C VAL A 58 -14.66 -3.61 31.27
N PRO A 59 -14.95 -3.35 32.56
CA PRO A 59 -14.58 -2.10 33.20
C PRO A 59 -13.05 -2.04 33.32
N VAL A 60 -12.45 -0.97 32.78
CA VAL A 60 -11.00 -0.74 32.86
C VAL A 60 -10.78 0.64 33.46
N GLU A 61 -10.11 0.66 34.61
CA GLU A 61 -9.57 1.88 35.19
C GLU A 61 -8.10 2.00 34.76
N ILE A 62 -7.74 3.11 34.13
CA ILE A 62 -6.36 3.41 33.75
C ILE A 62 -5.82 4.45 34.74
N PRO A 63 -4.90 4.06 35.66
CA PRO A 63 -4.25 4.97 36.60
C PRO A 63 -3.61 6.17 35.88
N ASP A 64 -3.63 7.34 36.52
CA ASP A 64 -3.07 8.57 35.94
C ASP A 64 -1.57 8.46 35.69
N GLU A 65 -0.84 7.74 36.54
CA GLU A 65 0.59 7.42 36.37
C GLU A 65 0.92 6.65 35.08
N LEU A 66 -0.06 5.93 34.49
CA LEU A 66 0.11 5.25 33.21
C LEU A 66 -0.17 6.17 32.00
N ARG A 67 -0.63 7.40 32.21
CA ARG A 67 -0.99 8.36 31.14
C ARG A 67 0.18 9.27 30.75
N GLY A 68 1.32 8.67 30.43
CA GLY A 68 2.56 9.40 30.12
C GLY A 68 2.60 10.12 28.75
N VAL A 69 1.63 9.86 27.86
CA VAL A 69 1.59 10.46 26.51
C VAL A 69 0.40 11.40 26.38
N HIS A 70 0.67 12.66 26.06
CA HIS A 70 -0.35 13.68 25.82
C HIS A 70 -0.38 14.09 24.35
N VAL A 71 -1.50 13.85 23.68
CA VAL A 71 -1.74 14.34 22.32
C VAL A 71 -2.00 15.85 22.40
N ARG A 72 -1.05 16.65 21.92
CA ARG A 72 -1.19 18.12 21.86
C ARG A 72 -2.09 18.57 20.72
N GLU A 73 -1.90 17.97 19.56
CA GLU A 73 -2.61 18.32 18.33
C GLU A 73 -2.89 17.06 17.51
N ARG A 74 -4.00 17.07 16.77
CA ARG A 74 -4.32 16.06 15.75
C ARG A 74 -4.56 16.80 14.44
N HIS A 75 -3.74 16.52 13.44
CA HIS A 75 -3.90 17.07 12.11
C HIS A 75 -4.49 15.97 11.24
N ALA A 76 -5.70 16.18 10.72
CA ALA A 76 -6.24 15.33 9.67
C ALA A 76 -5.78 15.92 8.34
N GLU A 77 -4.86 15.24 7.65
CA GLU A 77 -4.56 15.60 6.26
C GLU A 77 -5.83 15.40 5.44
N ALA A 78 -6.26 16.47 4.75
CA ALA A 78 -7.32 16.39 3.76
C ALA A 78 -6.84 15.44 2.67
N THR A 79 -7.39 14.23 2.66
CA THR A 79 -7.13 13.25 1.60
C THR A 79 -8.15 13.51 0.51
N THR A 80 -7.69 14.00 -0.64
CA THR A 80 -8.49 13.98 -1.87
C THR A 80 -8.39 12.57 -2.45
N GLY A 81 -9.52 11.88 -2.57
CA GLY A 81 -9.58 10.50 -3.08
C GLY A 81 -9.53 9.40 -2.00
N ALA A 82 -9.40 8.14 -2.44
CA ALA A 82 -9.39 6.99 -1.56
C ALA A 82 -8.07 6.90 -0.76
N LYS A 83 -8.11 6.34 0.45
CA LYS A 83 -6.88 6.01 1.20
C LYS A 83 -6.08 4.94 0.46
N LEU A 84 -4.77 5.11 0.35
CA LEU A 84 -3.86 4.17 -0.31
C LEU A 84 -4.01 2.74 0.22
N GLU A 85 -4.18 2.58 1.53
CA GLU A 85 -4.29 1.29 2.19
C GLU A 85 -5.65 0.60 1.98
N ASP A 86 -6.65 1.31 1.48
CA ASP A 86 -8.00 0.77 1.26
C ASP A 86 -8.37 0.68 -0.22
N ALA A 87 -7.62 1.38 -1.09
CA ALA A 87 -7.92 1.45 -2.51
C ALA A 87 -7.74 0.09 -3.21
N ARG A 88 -8.70 -0.22 -4.10
CA ARG A 88 -8.63 -1.39 -5.00
C ARG A 88 -7.66 -1.17 -6.16
N VAL A 89 -7.51 0.07 -6.60
CA VAL A 89 -6.54 0.49 -7.62
C VAL A 89 -5.64 1.56 -7.02
N VAL A 90 -4.33 1.39 -7.17
CA VAL A 90 -3.35 2.41 -6.77
C VAL A 90 -2.55 2.84 -7.99
N ILE A 91 -2.46 4.14 -8.22
CA ILE A 91 -1.65 4.75 -9.27
C ILE A 91 -0.46 5.42 -8.57
N ALA A 92 0.77 4.99 -8.86
CA ALA A 92 1.96 5.47 -8.19
C ALA A 92 2.87 6.25 -9.13
N GLY A 93 3.11 7.52 -8.79
CA GLY A 93 4.06 8.40 -9.46
C GLY A 93 5.50 8.25 -8.95
N GLY A 94 6.46 8.14 -9.87
CA GLY A 94 7.88 8.11 -9.56
C GLY A 94 8.63 9.38 -9.94
N ARG A 95 9.96 9.37 -9.73
CA ARG A 95 10.85 10.46 -10.19
C ARG A 95 10.76 10.68 -11.70
N GLY A 96 10.36 9.66 -12.46
CA GLY A 96 10.17 9.76 -13.92
C GLY A 96 9.15 10.80 -14.35
N LEU A 97 8.25 11.25 -13.47
CA LEU A 97 7.32 12.35 -13.74
C LEU A 97 8.03 13.69 -13.94
N GLY A 98 9.23 13.90 -13.36
CA GLY A 98 10.02 15.11 -13.58
C GLY A 98 9.58 16.36 -12.82
N GLY A 99 8.50 16.31 -12.03
CA GLY A 99 8.02 17.43 -11.21
C GLY A 99 6.72 17.10 -10.47
N PRO A 100 6.20 18.05 -9.66
CA PRO A 100 4.89 17.93 -9.02
C PRO A 100 3.72 18.09 -10.00
N GLU A 101 3.84 18.90 -11.04
CA GLU A 101 2.74 19.26 -11.95
C GLU A 101 2.10 18.03 -12.63
N PRO A 102 2.88 17.02 -13.08
CA PRO A 102 2.33 15.80 -13.69
C PRO A 102 1.53 14.89 -12.76
N PHE A 103 1.52 15.13 -11.43
CA PHE A 103 0.63 14.36 -10.54
C PHE A 103 -0.85 14.62 -10.84
N ALA A 104 -1.20 15.80 -11.37
CA ALA A 104 -2.57 16.11 -11.78
C ALA A 104 -3.10 15.11 -12.83
N MET A 105 -2.25 14.66 -13.74
CA MET A 105 -2.59 13.62 -14.73
C MET A 105 -2.87 12.26 -14.08
N LEU A 106 -2.21 11.96 -12.96
CA LEU A 106 -2.49 10.74 -12.18
C LEU A 106 -3.81 10.86 -11.42
N ASP A 107 -4.13 12.06 -10.92
CA ASP A 107 -5.41 12.35 -10.27
C ASP A 107 -6.58 12.26 -11.27
N GLU A 108 -6.40 12.74 -12.50
CA GLU A 108 -7.35 12.58 -13.61
C GLU A 108 -7.60 11.10 -13.92
N LEU A 109 -6.53 10.32 -14.09
CA LEU A 109 -6.65 8.87 -14.28
C LEU A 109 -7.35 8.20 -13.08
N ALA A 110 -7.06 8.63 -11.85
CA ALA A 110 -7.72 8.11 -10.66
C ALA A 110 -9.22 8.40 -10.64
N GLY A 111 -9.60 9.61 -11.07
CA GLY A 111 -10.99 10.02 -11.27
C GLY A 111 -11.70 9.16 -12.31
N ALA A 112 -11.07 8.98 -13.48
CA ALA A 112 -11.59 8.16 -14.57
C ALA A 112 -11.77 6.69 -14.18
N ILE A 113 -10.92 6.13 -13.30
CA ILE A 113 -11.08 4.77 -12.78
C ILE A 113 -12.19 4.69 -11.72
N GLY A 114 -12.34 5.73 -10.90
CA GLY A 114 -13.30 5.79 -9.80
C GLY A 114 -12.88 4.93 -8.61
N GLY A 115 -12.58 5.58 -7.47
CA GLY A 115 -12.15 4.87 -6.26
C GLY A 115 -10.70 4.38 -6.29
N ALA A 116 -9.89 4.87 -7.24
CA ALA A 116 -8.45 4.72 -7.21
C ALA A 116 -7.81 5.73 -6.23
N ALA A 117 -6.65 5.38 -5.70
CA ALA A 117 -5.82 6.28 -4.90
C ALA A 117 -4.51 6.58 -5.64
N VAL A 118 -4.06 7.83 -5.54
CA VAL A 118 -2.75 8.24 -6.04
C VAL A 118 -1.73 8.12 -4.92
N GLY A 119 -0.57 7.55 -5.25
CA GLY A 119 0.57 7.42 -4.35
C GLY A 119 1.86 7.78 -5.07
N ALA A 120 2.98 7.66 -4.36
CA ALA A 120 4.26 8.05 -4.90
C ALA A 120 5.43 7.24 -4.34
N SER A 121 6.51 7.20 -5.12
CA SER A 121 7.80 6.73 -4.62
C SER A 121 8.40 7.71 -3.61
N ARG A 122 9.23 7.21 -2.69
CA ARG A 122 10.02 8.05 -1.79
C ARG A 122 10.80 9.15 -2.53
N ALA A 123 11.29 8.85 -3.74
CA ALA A 123 12.04 9.83 -4.53
C ALA A 123 11.24 11.09 -4.89
N ALA A 124 9.92 10.99 -5.05
CA ALA A 124 9.04 12.13 -5.32
C ALA A 124 8.69 12.89 -4.02
N VAL A 125 8.51 12.16 -2.91
CA VAL A 125 8.27 12.74 -1.57
C VAL A 125 9.50 13.50 -1.07
N ASP A 126 10.69 12.89 -1.14
CA ASP A 126 11.96 13.53 -0.76
C ASP A 126 12.26 14.77 -1.62
N ALA A 127 11.73 14.83 -2.85
CA ALA A 127 11.82 15.98 -3.74
C ALA A 127 10.75 17.06 -3.47
N GLY A 128 9.86 16.84 -2.50
CA GLY A 128 8.81 17.78 -2.11
C GLY A 128 7.63 17.86 -3.09
N TRP A 129 7.48 16.88 -4.00
CA TRP A 129 6.43 16.93 -5.02
C TRP A 129 5.04 16.58 -4.49
N VAL A 130 4.99 15.70 -3.49
CA VAL A 130 3.78 15.22 -2.82
C VAL A 130 4.07 14.95 -1.34
N PRO A 131 3.06 14.97 -0.44
CA PRO A 131 3.29 14.76 0.97
C PRO A 131 3.66 13.31 1.31
N PHE A 132 4.20 13.10 2.51
CA PHE A 132 4.62 11.78 2.99
C PHE A 132 3.50 10.74 3.01
N SER A 133 2.24 11.18 3.17
CA SER A 133 1.07 10.29 3.09
C SER A 133 0.93 9.55 1.76
N TYR A 134 1.49 10.09 0.67
CA TYR A 134 1.52 9.41 -0.63
C TYR A 134 2.60 8.33 -0.71
N GLN A 135 3.58 8.31 0.20
CA GLN A 135 4.76 7.46 0.08
C GLN A 135 4.38 5.98 0.15
N ILE A 136 4.74 5.22 -0.88
CA ILE A 136 4.64 3.75 -0.92
C ILE A 136 6.04 3.15 -0.77
N GLY A 137 6.16 2.12 0.07
CA GLY A 137 7.42 1.40 0.26
C GLY A 137 7.66 0.95 1.70
N GLN A 138 8.86 0.42 1.96
CA GLN A 138 9.29 -0.12 3.24
C GLN A 138 9.16 0.88 4.40
N THR A 139 9.42 2.17 4.14
CA THR A 139 9.30 3.26 5.13
C THR A 139 8.04 4.10 4.93
N GLY A 140 7.18 3.73 3.98
CA GLY A 140 5.91 4.41 3.68
C GLY A 140 4.74 3.48 3.97
N ARG A 141 3.68 3.64 3.19
CA ARG A 141 2.51 2.77 3.20
C ARG A 141 2.81 1.47 2.46
N THR A 142 2.31 0.37 3.03
CA THR A 142 2.22 -0.92 2.33
C THR A 142 0.81 -1.07 1.77
N VAL A 143 0.70 -1.25 0.46
CA VAL A 143 -0.55 -1.39 -0.27
C VAL A 143 -0.63 -2.78 -0.91
N LYS A 144 -1.85 -3.31 -0.99
CA LYS A 144 -2.17 -4.58 -1.66
C LYS A 144 -3.42 -4.42 -2.55
N PRO A 145 -3.37 -3.58 -3.58
CA PRO A 145 -4.50 -3.36 -4.47
C PRO A 145 -4.73 -4.57 -5.39
N GLU A 146 -5.89 -4.59 -6.03
CA GLU A 146 -6.16 -5.50 -7.14
C GLU A 146 -5.32 -5.11 -8.36
N VAL A 147 -5.15 -3.81 -8.61
CA VAL A 147 -4.31 -3.29 -9.70
C VAL A 147 -3.40 -2.18 -9.17
N TYR A 148 -2.11 -2.31 -9.45
CA TYR A 148 -1.10 -1.28 -9.18
C TYR A 148 -0.55 -0.75 -10.51
N ILE A 149 -0.77 0.54 -10.78
CA ILE A 149 -0.27 1.22 -11.99
C ILE A 149 0.91 2.09 -11.59
N ALA A 150 2.10 1.76 -12.04
CA ALA A 150 3.31 2.50 -11.72
C ALA A 150 3.75 3.35 -12.90
N VAL A 151 3.82 4.67 -12.70
CA VAL A 151 4.12 5.65 -13.75
C VAL A 151 5.46 6.31 -13.44
N GLY A 152 6.47 6.00 -14.25
CA GLY A 152 7.82 6.57 -14.08
C GLY A 152 8.52 6.14 -12.77
N VAL A 153 8.16 4.99 -12.22
CA VAL A 153 8.77 4.42 -11.01
C VAL A 153 9.88 3.43 -11.40
N SER A 154 11.07 3.57 -10.83
CA SER A 154 12.22 2.71 -11.16
C SER A 154 12.13 1.29 -10.58
N GLY A 155 11.44 1.09 -9.47
CA GLY A 155 11.30 -0.22 -8.81
C GLY A 155 12.45 -0.58 -7.87
N ALA A 156 13.03 0.40 -7.18
CA ALA A 156 13.95 0.12 -6.08
C ALA A 156 13.30 -0.84 -5.06
N LEU A 157 14.08 -1.77 -4.50
CA LEU A 157 13.58 -2.81 -3.60
C LEU A 157 12.72 -2.24 -2.46
N GLN A 158 13.11 -1.09 -1.91
CA GLN A 158 12.39 -0.41 -0.84
C GLN A 158 10.98 0.01 -1.28
N HIS A 159 10.78 0.42 -2.53
CA HIS A 159 9.47 0.73 -3.08
C HIS A 159 8.65 -0.56 -3.27
N VAL A 160 9.28 -1.57 -3.89
CA VAL A 160 8.66 -2.87 -4.20
C VAL A 160 8.13 -3.55 -2.95
N VAL A 161 8.86 -3.53 -1.83
CA VAL A 161 8.39 -4.13 -0.56
C VAL A 161 7.01 -3.61 -0.14
N GLY A 162 6.69 -2.35 -0.43
CA GLY A 162 5.41 -1.74 -0.09
C GLY A 162 4.29 -2.05 -1.07
N MET A 163 4.55 -2.64 -2.24
CA MET A 163 3.52 -2.87 -3.27
C MET A 163 3.51 -4.29 -3.87
N LYS A 164 4.50 -5.13 -3.54
CA LYS A 164 4.65 -6.50 -4.08
C LYS A 164 3.45 -7.43 -3.81
N GLY A 165 2.54 -7.04 -2.91
CA GLY A 165 1.30 -7.75 -2.64
C GLY A 165 0.14 -7.36 -3.55
N ALA A 166 0.35 -6.50 -4.55
CA ALA A 166 -0.66 -6.20 -5.57
C ALA A 166 -0.98 -7.44 -6.40
N LYS A 167 -2.26 -7.63 -6.76
CA LYS A 167 -2.67 -8.80 -7.58
C LYS A 167 -2.19 -8.66 -9.03
N ARG A 168 -2.16 -7.43 -9.57
CA ARG A 168 -1.67 -7.10 -10.91
C ARG A 168 -0.82 -5.83 -10.89
N ILE A 169 0.31 -5.86 -11.57
CA ILE A 169 1.25 -4.74 -11.69
C ILE A 169 1.32 -4.30 -13.16
N VAL A 170 0.93 -3.05 -13.41
CA VAL A 170 1.11 -2.37 -14.70
C VAL A 170 2.23 -1.35 -14.53
N ALA A 171 3.22 -1.36 -15.42
CA ALA A 171 4.33 -0.42 -15.41
C ALA A 171 4.36 0.41 -16.70
N ILE A 172 4.46 1.73 -16.56
CA ILE A 172 4.63 2.68 -17.66
C ILE A 172 5.96 3.39 -17.43
N ASN A 173 6.94 3.11 -18.28
CA ASN A 173 8.28 3.69 -18.16
C ASN A 173 8.95 3.80 -19.53
N LYS A 174 9.74 4.84 -19.74
CA LYS A 174 10.61 4.95 -20.93
C LYS A 174 11.76 3.95 -20.92
N ASP A 175 12.20 3.56 -19.73
CA ASP A 175 13.29 2.61 -19.51
C ASP A 175 12.74 1.18 -19.38
N ALA A 176 12.86 0.42 -20.46
CA ALA A 176 12.46 -0.99 -20.54
C ALA A 176 13.25 -1.89 -19.56
N ASP A 177 14.46 -1.47 -19.17
CA ASP A 177 15.34 -2.23 -18.28
C ASP A 177 15.12 -1.92 -16.80
N SER A 178 14.24 -0.97 -16.48
CA SER A 178 13.98 -0.60 -15.09
C SER A 178 13.50 -1.81 -14.26
N PRO A 179 13.97 -1.99 -13.01
CA PRO A 179 13.59 -3.11 -12.16
C PRO A 179 12.08 -3.36 -12.06
N LEU A 180 11.28 -2.29 -12.07
CA LEU A 180 9.82 -2.42 -12.03
C LEU A 180 9.23 -3.04 -13.30
N MET A 181 9.77 -2.72 -14.48
CA MET A 181 9.30 -3.31 -15.75
C MET A 181 9.48 -4.82 -15.77
N ARG A 182 10.53 -5.34 -15.12
CA ARG A 182 10.82 -6.78 -15.03
C ARG A 182 9.87 -7.56 -14.14
N MET A 183 9.14 -6.89 -13.24
CA MET A 183 8.15 -7.52 -12.35
C MET A 183 6.70 -7.21 -12.73
N ALA A 184 6.48 -6.39 -13.75
CA ALA A 184 5.15 -6.03 -14.17
C ALA A 184 4.46 -7.21 -14.87
N ASP A 185 3.18 -7.41 -14.57
CA ASP A 185 2.30 -8.27 -15.38
C ASP A 185 2.11 -7.69 -16.79
N LEU A 186 2.13 -6.36 -16.89
CA LEU A 186 2.04 -5.60 -18.14
C LEU A 186 3.00 -4.42 -18.10
N GLY A 187 4.00 -4.42 -18.98
CA GLY A 187 4.93 -3.30 -19.17
C GLY A 187 4.64 -2.52 -20.44
N VAL A 188 4.51 -1.20 -20.34
CA VAL A 188 4.39 -0.27 -21.47
C VAL A 188 5.66 0.57 -21.53
N VAL A 189 6.45 0.33 -22.57
CA VAL A 189 7.65 1.13 -22.86
C VAL A 189 7.24 2.33 -23.69
N GLY A 190 7.30 3.54 -23.12
CA GLY A 190 6.88 4.74 -23.82
C GLY A 190 6.93 6.00 -22.96
N ASP A 191 6.53 7.10 -23.59
CA ASP A 191 6.37 8.38 -22.90
C ASP A 191 5.11 8.36 -22.03
N LEU A 192 5.29 8.54 -20.73
CA LEU A 192 4.19 8.59 -19.77
C LEU A 192 3.19 9.73 -20.06
N PHE A 193 3.65 10.83 -20.65
CA PHE A 193 2.81 11.99 -20.99
C PHE A 193 1.92 11.74 -22.21
N GLN A 194 2.16 10.67 -22.95
CA GLN A 194 1.30 10.22 -24.04
C GLN A 194 0.46 9.02 -23.61
N VAL A 195 1.07 8.07 -22.90
CA VAL A 195 0.43 6.82 -22.51
C VAL A 195 -0.67 7.04 -21.47
N VAL A 196 -0.41 7.85 -20.43
CA VAL A 196 -1.37 8.03 -19.33
C VAL A 196 -2.63 8.76 -19.80
N PRO A 197 -2.56 9.89 -20.56
CA PRO A 197 -3.77 10.53 -21.06
C PRO A 197 -4.58 9.64 -22.01
N ALA A 198 -3.93 8.91 -22.92
CA ALA A 198 -4.61 7.96 -23.80
C ALA A 198 -5.30 6.83 -23.04
N LEU A 199 -4.71 6.37 -21.93
CA LEU A 199 -5.34 5.40 -21.04
C LEU A 199 -6.56 5.99 -20.32
N THR A 200 -6.47 7.24 -19.85
CA THR A 200 -7.59 7.96 -19.23
C THR A 200 -8.77 8.05 -20.19
N GLU A 201 -8.56 8.55 -21.41
CA GLU A 201 -9.60 8.66 -22.45
C GLU A 201 -10.24 7.30 -22.79
N GLU A 202 -9.43 6.24 -22.87
CA GLU A 202 -9.91 4.87 -23.11
C GLU A 202 -10.83 4.38 -21.98
N ILE A 203 -10.48 4.66 -20.73
CA ILE A 203 -11.25 4.26 -19.56
C ILE A 203 -12.57 5.03 -19.51
N GLU A 204 -12.54 6.35 -19.71
CA GLU A 204 -13.75 7.19 -19.77
C GLU A 204 -14.71 6.68 -20.83
N ARG A 205 -14.20 6.45 -22.05
CA ARG A 205 -15.00 5.91 -23.16
C ARG A 205 -15.65 4.56 -22.83
N ARG A 206 -14.93 3.66 -22.16
CA ARG A 206 -15.48 2.35 -21.74
C ARG A 206 -16.49 2.45 -20.62
N ARG A 207 -16.39 3.47 -19.76
CA ARG A 207 -17.34 3.74 -18.68
C ARG A 207 -18.53 4.59 -19.12
N GLY A 208 -18.48 5.16 -20.32
CA GLY A 208 -19.50 6.07 -20.82
C GLY A 208 -19.49 7.43 -20.11
N LEU A 209 -18.30 7.87 -19.68
CA LEU A 209 -18.05 9.20 -19.13
C LEU A 209 -17.69 10.20 -20.24
#